data_AF-A0A7S3HTE6-F1
#
_entry.id   AF-A0A7S3HTE6-F1
#
_cell.length_a   1.000
_cell.length_b   1.000
_cell.length_c   1.000
_cell.angle_alpha   90.00
_cell.angle_beta   90.00
_cell.angle_gamma   90.00
#
_symmetry.space_group_name_H-M   'P 1'
#
loop_
_entity.id
_entity.type
_entity.pdbx_description
1 polymer ?
#
loop_
_entity_poly.entity_id
_entity_poly.type
_entity_poly.pdbx_seq_one_letter_code
_entity_poly.pdbx_strand_id
1 'polypeptide(L)'
;AVNLVKQRRMRRRRWVLSSVSGIYLRRFRLRDSALEVFFRKGKHRNFFVDFGHTKDNARQRNDFARALMSAAPATAFKQVPSMSVQRLVYEHKVQEKWLEGKMSNFDYLMALNTLAGRSYNDLCQYPVFPWVISDYTSNSIDLTDSSVFRDLSKPMGALNEHRLGEFLDRFN
;
A
#
# COMPACT_ATOMS: atom_id res chain seq x y z
N ALA A 1 46.35 13.06 7.23
CA ALA A 1 45.68 11.82 7.68
C ALA A 1 44.91 12.10 8.97
N VAL A 2 43.57 12.19 8.93
CA VAL A 2 42.69 11.81 10.05
C VAL A 2 41.42 11.24 9.44
N ASN A 3 41.24 9.95 9.66
CA ASN A 3 40.13 9.12 9.21
C ASN A 3 39.03 9.21 10.27
N LEU A 4 37.88 9.80 9.96
CA LEU A 4 36.69 9.77 10.83
C LEU A 4 35.43 9.55 9.98
N VAL A 5 35.37 8.39 9.31
CA VAL A 5 34.07 7.78 9.01
C VAL A 5 33.44 7.45 10.36
N LYS A 6 32.64 8.37 10.92
CA LYS A 6 31.76 8.08 12.06
C LYS A 6 30.93 6.86 11.66
N GLN A 7 31.30 5.68 12.13
CA GLN A 7 30.49 4.47 11.99
C GLN A 7 29.12 4.81 12.57
N ARG A 8 28.14 4.94 11.67
CA ARG A 8 26.78 5.33 12.01
C ARG A 8 26.21 4.17 12.82
N ARG A 9 26.24 4.28 14.15
CA ARG A 9 25.78 3.23 15.07
C ARG A 9 24.41 2.73 14.60
N MET A 10 24.33 1.45 14.24
CA MET A 10 23.07 0.85 13.79
C MET A 10 22.00 1.09 14.86
N ARG A 11 20.91 1.75 14.46
CA ARG A 11 19.79 2.03 15.37
C ARG A 11 19.11 0.72 15.69
N ARG A 12 19.34 0.19 16.89
CA ARG A 12 18.61 -0.98 17.39
C ARG A 12 17.17 -0.60 17.67
N ARG A 13 16.24 -1.22 16.95
CA ARG A 13 14.81 -1.16 17.23
C ARG A 13 14.35 -2.52 17.77
N ARG A 14 13.36 -2.50 18.66
CA ARG A 14 12.73 -3.70 19.22
C ARG A 14 11.23 -3.53 19.08
N TRP A 15 10.56 -4.61 18.69
CA TRP A 15 9.11 -4.67 18.50
C TRP A 15 8.57 -5.84 19.30
N VAL A 16 7.40 -5.63 19.93
CA VAL A 16 6.73 -6.67 20.69
C VAL A 16 5.90 -7.53 19.73
N LEU A 17 6.21 -8.82 19.62
CA LEU A 17 5.53 -9.72 18.67
C LEU A 17 4.03 -9.84 18.94
N SER A 18 3.59 -9.80 20.21
CA SER A 18 2.17 -9.85 20.56
C SER A 18 1.36 -8.65 20.05
N SER A 19 2.03 -7.56 19.67
CA SER A 19 1.39 -6.37 19.10
C SER A 19 1.22 -6.41 17.58
N VAL A 20 1.76 -7.42 16.89
CA VAL A 20 1.63 -7.57 15.44
C VAL A 20 0.15 -7.78 15.09
N SER A 21 -0.35 -6.98 14.15
CA SER A 21 -1.72 -7.05 13.63
C SER A 21 -1.78 -7.66 12.23
N GLY A 22 -0.72 -7.52 11.44
CA GLY A 22 -0.68 -8.05 10.09
C GLY A 22 0.74 -8.18 9.56
N ILE A 23 0.98 -9.23 8.78
CA ILE A 23 2.24 -9.49 8.08
C ILE A 23 1.90 -9.66 6.61
N TYR A 24 2.49 -8.80 5.78
CA TYR A 24 2.22 -8.79 4.36
C TYR A 24 3.50 -8.92 3.55
N LEU A 25 3.42 -9.73 2.50
CA LEU A 25 4.47 -9.83 1.50
C LEU A 25 4.40 -8.59 0.62
N ARG A 26 5.57 -8.05 0.28
CA ARG A 26 5.69 -6.82 -0.49
C ARG A 26 6.64 -6.99 -1.66
N ARG A 27 6.40 -6.16 -2.66
CA ARG A 27 7.34 -5.94 -3.74
C ARG A 27 8.20 -4.73 -3.40
N PHE A 28 9.48 -4.77 -3.76
CA PHE A 28 10.33 -3.60 -3.79
C PHE A 28 11.01 -3.52 -5.15
N ARG A 29 10.90 -2.38 -5.83
CA ARG A 29 11.34 -2.23 -7.23
C ARG A 29 10.79 -3.34 -8.13
N LEU A 30 9.50 -3.63 -7.98
CA LEU A 30 8.75 -4.66 -8.72
C LEU A 30 9.23 -6.11 -8.52
N ARG A 31 10.04 -6.39 -7.49
CA ARG A 31 10.49 -7.75 -7.16
C ARG A 31 9.89 -8.21 -5.84
N ASP A 32 9.53 -9.48 -5.73
CA ASP A 32 9.01 -10.11 -4.50
C ASP A 32 10.13 -10.33 -3.47
N SER A 33 10.75 -9.25 -3.01
CA SER A 33 11.90 -9.25 -2.12
C SER A 33 11.64 -8.63 -0.75
N ALA A 34 10.44 -8.11 -0.50
CA ALA A 34 10.16 -7.32 0.69
C ALA A 34 9.04 -7.90 1.56
N LEU A 35 8.98 -7.39 2.79
CA LEU A 35 7.96 -7.70 3.79
C LEU A 35 7.58 -6.42 4.51
N GLU A 36 6.30 -6.29 4.87
CA GLU A 36 5.83 -5.23 5.75
C GLU A 36 5.04 -5.80 6.93
N VAL A 37 5.35 -5.29 8.12
CA VAL A 37 4.75 -5.71 9.39
C VAL A 37 3.97 -4.55 9.98
N PHE A 38 2.71 -4.82 10.27
CA PHE A 38 1.76 -3.89 10.86
C PHE A 38 1.56 -4.23 12.32
N PHE A 39 1.39 -3.19 13.13
CA PHE A 39 1.12 -3.31 14.56
C PHE A 39 -0.27 -2.77 14.88
N ARG A 40 -0.87 -3.25 15.97
CA ARG A 40 -2.07 -2.64 16.54
C ARG A 40 -1.75 -1.18 16.92
N LYS A 41 -2.74 -0.28 16.83
CA LYS A 41 -2.59 1.13 17.22
C LYS A 41 -1.92 1.22 18.60
N GLY A 42 -0.81 1.96 18.67
CA GLY A 42 0.01 2.02 19.87
C GLY A 42 1.42 2.54 19.58
N LYS A 43 2.40 2.06 20.36
CA LYS A 43 3.77 2.61 20.39
C LYS A 43 4.62 2.30 19.14
N HIS A 44 4.24 1.28 18.37
CA HIS A 44 5.05 0.81 17.24
C HIS A 44 4.52 1.31 15.90
N ARG A 45 5.40 1.94 15.12
CA ARG A 45 5.14 2.22 13.70
C ARG A 45 5.37 0.94 12.89
N ASN A 46 4.56 0.76 11.85
CA ASN A 46 4.76 -0.29 10.86
C ASN A 46 6.18 -0.19 10.29
N PHE A 47 6.76 -1.34 9.93
CA PHE A 47 8.08 -1.35 9.32
C PHE A 47 8.07 -2.18 8.04
N PHE A 48 8.88 -1.74 7.08
CA PHE A 48 9.10 -2.36 5.79
C PHE A 48 10.56 -2.78 5.68
N VAL A 49 10.83 -3.99 5.21
CA VAL A 49 12.19 -4.51 4.99
C VAL A 49 12.28 -5.10 3.60
N ASP A 50 13.25 -4.63 2.82
CA ASP A 50 13.71 -5.27 1.59
C ASP A 50 14.88 -6.21 1.93
N PHE A 51 14.86 -7.41 1.37
CA PHE A 51 15.91 -8.41 1.58
C PHE A 51 17.00 -8.34 0.51
N GLY A 52 16.80 -7.58 -0.56
CA GLY A 52 17.73 -7.48 -1.68
C GLY A 52 17.19 -8.15 -2.94
N HIS A 53 18.02 -8.28 -3.96
CA HIS A 53 17.57 -8.58 -5.33
C HIS A 53 17.96 -9.98 -5.83
N THR A 54 18.68 -10.77 -5.04
CA THR A 54 19.12 -12.10 -5.44
C THR A 54 18.07 -13.18 -5.11
N LYS A 55 18.20 -14.36 -5.73
CA LYS A 55 17.36 -15.51 -5.39
C LYS A 55 17.54 -15.95 -3.92
N ASP A 56 18.76 -15.83 -3.40
CA ASP A 56 19.06 -16.14 -2.00
C ASP A 56 18.39 -15.15 -1.04
N ASN A 57 18.34 -13.86 -1.40
CA ASN A 57 17.59 -12.86 -0.64
C ASN A 57 16.09 -13.16 -0.62
N ALA A 58 15.52 -13.60 -1.75
CA ALA A 58 14.12 -14.01 -1.79
C ALA A 58 13.85 -15.24 -0.90
N ARG A 59 14.78 -16.20 -0.86
CA ARG A 59 14.73 -17.35 0.07
C ARG A 59 14.79 -16.89 1.53
N GLN A 60 15.75 -16.04 1.88
CA GLN A 60 15.88 -15.46 3.22
C GLN A 60 14.63 -14.70 3.66
N ARG A 61 14.02 -13.93 2.75
CA ARG A 61 12.74 -13.25 2.99
C ARG A 61 11.64 -14.25 3.35
N ASN A 62 11.54 -15.34 2.59
CA ASN A 62 10.53 -16.38 2.84
C ASN A 62 10.78 -17.10 4.18
N ASP A 63 12.03 -17.43 4.50
CA ASP A 63 12.38 -18.09 5.75
C ASP A 63 12.08 -17.18 6.94
N PHE A 64 12.44 -15.89 6.85
CA PHE A 64 12.10 -14.88 7.85
C PHE A 64 10.58 -14.72 8.00
N ALA A 65 9.85 -14.62 6.89
CA ALA A 65 8.39 -14.48 6.89
C ALA A 65 7.73 -15.68 7.58
N ARG A 66 8.16 -16.93 7.28
CA ARG A 66 7.63 -18.13 7.94
C ARG A 66 7.91 -18.13 9.44
N ALA A 67 9.13 -17.82 9.85
CA ALA A 67 9.49 -17.74 11.27
C ALA A 67 8.66 -16.67 12.00
N LEU A 68 8.50 -15.49 11.39
CA LEU A 68 7.71 -14.40 11.97
C LEU A 68 6.23 -14.76 12.05
N MET A 69 5.64 -15.34 11.00
CA MET A 69 4.25 -15.77 10.98
C MET A 69 3.96 -16.87 12.01
N SER A 70 4.92 -17.77 12.25
CA SER A 70 4.83 -18.79 13.28
C SER A 70 4.82 -18.17 14.69
N ALA A 71 5.68 -17.18 14.94
CA ALA A 71 5.78 -16.52 16.24
C ALA A 71 4.70 -15.44 16.49
N ALA A 72 4.04 -14.93 15.44
CA ALA A 72 3.03 -13.89 15.55
C ALA A 72 1.69 -14.43 16.10
N PRO A 73 0.91 -13.60 16.83
CA PRO A 73 -0.38 -13.99 17.38
C PRO A 73 -1.32 -14.62 16.35
N ALA A 74 -2.16 -15.56 16.79
CA ALA A 74 -3.19 -16.17 15.93
C ALA A 74 -4.16 -15.12 15.36
N THR A 75 -4.39 -14.02 16.09
CA THR A 75 -5.23 -12.90 15.64
C THR A 75 -4.60 -12.04 14.54
N ALA A 76 -3.29 -12.16 14.30
CA ALA A 76 -2.62 -11.37 13.27
C ALA A 76 -2.93 -11.93 11.89
N PHE A 77 -3.20 -11.05 10.92
CA PHE A 77 -3.35 -11.48 9.53
C PHE A 77 -1.99 -11.91 8.96
N LYS A 78 -1.95 -13.05 8.25
CA LYS A 78 -0.70 -13.64 7.73
C LYS A 78 -0.86 -13.90 6.23
N GLN A 79 -0.31 -13.02 5.39
CA GLN A 79 -0.34 -13.22 3.94
C GLN A 79 0.65 -14.32 3.54
N VAL A 80 0.16 -15.38 2.89
CA VAL A 80 1.02 -16.39 2.27
C VAL A 80 1.20 -16.11 0.77
N PRO A 81 2.31 -16.58 0.15
CA PRO A 81 2.62 -16.27 -1.26
C PRO A 81 1.54 -16.68 -2.27
N SER A 82 0.71 -17.69 -1.95
CA SER A 82 -0.36 -18.17 -2.82
C SER A 82 -1.64 -17.31 -2.81
N MET A 83 -1.71 -16.28 -1.96
CA MET A 83 -2.88 -15.41 -1.89
C MET A 83 -2.82 -14.32 -2.97
N SER A 84 -3.78 -14.35 -3.89
CA SER A 84 -4.01 -13.26 -4.84
C SER A 84 -4.55 -12.01 -4.14
N VAL A 85 -4.43 -10.85 -4.78
CA VAL A 85 -5.00 -9.59 -4.27
C VAL A 85 -6.51 -9.72 -4.08
N GLN A 86 -7.21 -10.37 -5.00
CA GLN A 86 -8.64 -10.63 -4.91
C GLN A 86 -8.98 -11.45 -3.66
N ARG A 87 -8.19 -12.49 -3.37
CA ARG A 87 -8.35 -13.28 -2.15
C ARG A 87 -8.10 -12.42 -0.91
N LEU A 88 -7.10 -11.56 -0.90
CA LEU A 88 -6.84 -10.66 0.23
C LEU A 88 -8.03 -9.73 0.50
N VAL A 89 -8.60 -9.12 -0.54
CA VAL A 89 -9.78 -8.25 -0.44
C VAL A 89 -10.96 -9.01 0.18
N TYR A 90 -11.19 -10.24 -0.28
CA TYR A 90 -12.24 -11.11 0.24
C TYR A 90 -12.02 -11.48 1.72
N GLU A 91 -10.83 -11.96 2.08
CA GLU A 91 -10.49 -12.41 3.44
C GLU A 91 -10.58 -11.25 4.46
N HIS A 92 -10.27 -10.03 4.05
CA HIS A 92 -10.43 -8.84 4.89
C HIS A 92 -11.88 -8.34 5.01
N LYS A 93 -12.79 -8.86 4.17
CA LYS A 93 -14.19 -8.43 4.06
C LYS A 93 -14.34 -6.92 3.86
N VAL A 94 -13.39 -6.29 3.17
CA VAL A 94 -13.36 -4.82 3.01
C VAL A 94 -14.48 -4.34 2.10
N GLN A 95 -14.79 -5.11 1.05
CA GLN A 95 -15.87 -4.79 0.12
C GLN A 95 -17.24 -4.91 0.77
N GLU A 96 -17.50 -5.98 1.52
CA GLU A 96 -18.75 -6.19 2.27
C GLU A 96 -18.99 -5.04 3.26
N LYS A 97 -17.99 -4.73 4.11
CA LYS A 97 -18.10 -3.63 5.09
C LYS A 97 -18.35 -2.27 4.44
N TRP A 98 -17.75 -2.03 3.28
CA TRP A 98 -17.95 -0.79 2.54
C TRP A 98 -19.37 -0.71 1.95
N LEU A 99 -19.86 -1.78 1.32
CA LEU A 99 -21.22 -1.85 0.78
C LEU A 99 -22.29 -1.70 1.88
N GLU A 100 -22.03 -2.23 3.08
CA GLU A 100 -22.90 -2.08 4.25
C GLU A 100 -22.80 -0.71 4.95
N GLY A 101 -21.95 0.20 4.47
CA GLY A 101 -21.73 1.51 5.12
C GLY A 101 -20.95 1.45 6.44
N LYS A 102 -20.39 0.29 6.81
CA LYS A 102 -19.55 0.11 8.01
C LYS A 102 -18.11 0.63 7.82
N MET A 103 -17.76 1.03 6.60
CA MET A 103 -16.44 1.54 6.22
C MET A 103 -16.60 2.75 5.29
N SER A 104 -15.87 3.83 5.56
CA SER A 104 -15.89 5.02 4.70
C SER A 104 -15.21 4.76 3.35
N ASN A 105 -15.50 5.59 2.34
CA ASN A 105 -14.79 5.53 1.05
C ASN A 105 -13.27 5.67 1.22
N PHE A 106 -12.83 6.54 2.14
CA PHE A 106 -11.41 6.74 2.43
C PHE A 106 -10.77 5.46 2.99
N ASP A 107 -11.40 4.85 4.00
CA ASP A 107 -10.89 3.63 4.63
C ASP A 107 -10.87 2.45 3.66
N TYR A 108 -11.89 2.35 2.81
CA TYR A 108 -11.97 1.33 1.78
C TYR A 108 -10.84 1.49 0.75
N LEU A 109 -10.62 2.70 0.22
CA LEU A 109 -9.50 2.98 -0.68
C LEU A 109 -8.15 2.74 -0.01
N MET A 110 -8.01 3.06 1.27
CA MET A 110 -6.79 2.80 2.03
C MET A 110 -6.52 1.29 2.16
N ALA A 111 -7.58 0.51 2.43
CA ALA A 111 -7.49 -0.94 2.47
C ALA A 111 -7.08 -1.50 1.10
N LEU A 112 -7.74 -1.09 0.02
CA LEU A 112 -7.37 -1.53 -1.34
C LEU A 112 -5.91 -1.22 -1.68
N ASN A 113 -5.43 -0.03 -1.35
CA ASN A 113 -4.02 0.35 -1.54
C ASN A 113 -3.09 -0.60 -0.77
N THR A 114 -3.37 -0.84 0.51
CA THR A 114 -2.56 -1.73 1.37
C THR A 114 -2.53 -3.17 0.83
N LEU A 115 -3.67 -3.68 0.37
CA LEU A 115 -3.80 -5.04 -0.16
C LEU A 115 -3.19 -5.20 -1.56
N ALA A 116 -3.13 -4.13 -2.35
CA ALA A 116 -2.39 -4.08 -3.61
C ALA A 116 -0.86 -4.00 -3.42
N GLY A 117 -0.39 -3.91 -2.16
CA GLY A 117 1.03 -3.83 -1.81
C GLY A 117 1.59 -2.41 -1.78
N ARG A 118 0.74 -1.38 -1.81
CA ARG A 118 1.17 0.02 -1.63
C ARG A 118 1.53 0.26 -0.15
N SER A 119 2.49 1.15 0.09
CA SER A 119 3.01 1.43 1.43
C SER A 119 3.47 2.87 1.57
N TYR A 120 3.28 3.44 2.76
CA TYR A 120 3.90 4.72 3.16
C TYR A 120 5.43 4.62 3.30
N ASN A 121 5.98 3.41 3.40
CA ASN A 121 7.41 3.16 3.57
C ASN A 121 8.15 3.00 2.23
N ASP A 122 7.43 2.92 1.10
CA ASP A 122 8.02 2.86 -0.25
C ASP A 122 7.40 3.96 -1.12
N LEU A 123 8.17 5.04 -1.35
CA LEU A 123 7.72 6.20 -2.13
C LEU A 123 7.36 5.84 -3.58
N CYS A 124 8.00 4.83 -4.17
CA CYS A 124 7.69 4.39 -5.53
C CYS A 124 6.36 3.61 -5.60
N GLN A 125 5.89 3.11 -4.45
CA GLN A 125 4.63 2.37 -4.32
C GLN A 125 3.70 3.03 -3.29
N TYR A 126 3.65 4.37 -3.30
CA TYR A 126 2.81 5.13 -2.39
C TYR A 126 1.30 4.89 -2.64
N PRO A 127 0.43 4.97 -1.62
CA PRO A 127 -1.02 4.88 -1.81
C PRO A 127 -1.55 5.90 -2.83
N VAL A 128 -2.48 5.46 -3.68
CA VAL A 128 -3.09 6.25 -4.75
C VAL A 128 -4.54 6.54 -4.42
N PHE A 129 -4.95 7.80 -4.58
CA PHE A 129 -6.32 8.27 -4.44
C PHE A 129 -6.76 8.98 -5.71
N PRO A 130 -8.04 8.84 -6.12
CA PRO A 130 -8.55 9.57 -7.25
C PRO A 130 -8.68 11.06 -6.93
N TRP A 131 -8.48 11.91 -7.94
CA TRP A 131 -9.03 13.26 -7.90
C TRP A 131 -10.55 13.17 -7.88
N VAL A 132 -11.21 13.96 -7.04
CA VAL A 132 -12.68 13.88 -6.86
C VAL A 132 -13.34 15.15 -7.35
N ILE A 133 -12.83 16.31 -6.96
CA ILE A 133 -13.33 17.62 -7.40
C ILE A 133 -12.64 17.98 -8.72
N SER A 134 -13.40 18.58 -9.64
CA SER A 134 -12.92 19.13 -10.91
C SER A 134 -12.77 20.66 -10.87
N ASP A 135 -13.60 21.36 -10.09
CA ASP A 135 -13.58 22.81 -9.95
C ASP A 135 -12.68 23.28 -8.79
N TYR A 136 -11.61 23.97 -9.14
CA TYR A 136 -10.67 24.61 -8.21
C TYR A 136 -10.56 26.13 -8.45
N THR A 137 -11.48 26.71 -9.21
CA THR A 137 -11.44 28.12 -9.64
C THR A 137 -12.53 28.96 -9.00
N SER A 138 -13.68 28.36 -8.70
CA SER A 138 -14.78 29.06 -8.04
C SER A 138 -14.47 29.39 -6.58
N ASN A 139 -14.98 30.52 -6.09
CA ASN A 139 -14.84 30.94 -4.69
C ASN A 139 -15.59 30.03 -3.71
N SER A 140 -16.64 29.36 -4.19
CA SER A 140 -17.46 28.40 -3.44
C SER A 140 -17.87 27.25 -4.36
N ILE A 141 -18.00 26.05 -3.80
CA ILE A 141 -18.35 24.83 -4.54
C ILE A 141 -19.67 24.30 -4.00
N ASP A 142 -20.63 24.08 -4.89
CA ASP A 142 -21.89 23.39 -4.60
C ASP A 142 -21.72 21.89 -4.81
N LEU A 143 -21.70 21.11 -3.74
CA LEU A 143 -21.54 19.65 -3.79
C LEU A 143 -22.79 18.90 -4.27
N THR A 144 -23.89 19.60 -4.54
CA THR A 144 -25.08 19.02 -5.16
C THR A 144 -25.01 19.05 -6.70
N ASP A 145 -24.13 19.89 -7.26
CA ASP A 145 -23.89 19.93 -8.69
C ASP A 145 -22.95 18.80 -9.12
N SER A 146 -23.43 17.93 -10.01
CA SER A 146 -22.63 16.85 -10.59
C SER A 146 -21.42 17.34 -11.40
N SER A 147 -21.45 18.57 -11.94
CA SER A 147 -20.41 19.13 -12.81
C SER A 147 -19.09 19.40 -12.08
N VAL A 148 -19.15 19.64 -10.76
CA VAL A 148 -17.99 19.91 -9.90
C VAL A 148 -17.21 18.65 -9.55
N PHE A 149 -17.71 17.47 -9.93
CA PHE A 149 -17.06 16.19 -9.71
C PHE A 149 -16.40 15.68 -10.98
N ARG A 150 -15.25 15.05 -10.79
CA ARG A 150 -14.55 14.34 -11.86
C ARG A 150 -15.30 13.06 -12.21
N ASP A 151 -15.45 12.80 -13.50
CA ASP A 151 -15.87 11.49 -14.00
C ASP A 151 -14.87 10.40 -13.58
N LEU A 152 -15.26 9.58 -12.59
CA LEU A 152 -14.43 8.51 -12.03
C LEU A 152 -14.32 7.28 -12.94
N SER A 153 -15.15 7.17 -13.97
CA SER A 153 -15.10 6.07 -14.94
C SER A 153 -13.90 6.19 -15.89
N LYS A 154 -13.36 7.41 -16.05
CA LYS A 154 -12.25 7.72 -16.94
C LYS A 154 -10.92 7.87 -16.17
N PRO A 155 -9.78 7.43 -16.75
CA PRO A 155 -8.46 7.77 -16.24
C PRO A 155 -8.15 9.26 -16.47
N MET A 156 -7.18 9.82 -15.72
CA MET A 156 -6.79 11.24 -15.83
C MET A 156 -6.42 11.68 -17.25
N GLY A 157 -5.79 10.81 -18.04
CA GLY A 157 -5.39 11.11 -19.41
C GLY A 157 -6.55 11.21 -20.40
N ALA A 158 -7.73 10.67 -20.05
CA ALA A 158 -8.92 10.63 -20.91
C ALA A 158 -9.98 11.68 -20.53
N LEU A 159 -9.69 12.56 -19.58
CA LEU A 159 -10.63 13.61 -19.16
C LEU A 159 -10.73 14.74 -20.19
N ASN A 160 -9.64 15.05 -20.88
CA ASN A 160 -9.57 16.06 -21.92
C ASN A 160 -9.57 15.36 -23.29
N GLU A 161 -10.53 15.69 -24.13
CA GLU A 161 -10.73 15.02 -25.43
C GLU A 161 -9.56 15.23 -26.39
N HIS A 162 -8.97 16.43 -26.44
CA HIS A 162 -7.78 16.69 -27.24
C HIS A 162 -6.61 15.81 -26.78
N ARG A 163 -6.35 15.76 -25.46
CA ARG A 163 -5.26 14.95 -24.91
C ARG A 163 -5.53 13.45 -25.12
N LEU A 164 -6.79 13.03 -25.06
CA LEU A 164 -7.20 11.66 -25.36
C LEU A 164 -6.88 11.31 -26.82
N GLY A 165 -7.17 12.20 -27.77
CA GLY A 165 -6.82 12.03 -29.19
C GLY A 165 -5.32 11.77 -29.38
N GLU A 166 -4.47 12.59 -28.75
CA GLU A 166 -3.00 12.38 -28.80
C GLU A 166 -2.57 11.02 -28.23
N PHE A 167 -3.24 10.52 -27.18
CA PHE A 167 -2.91 9.21 -26.60
C PHE A 167 -3.35 8.05 -27.48
N LEU A 168 -4.51 8.18 -28.15
CA LEU A 168 -5.00 7.18 -29.09
C LEU A 168 -4.09 7.11 -30.33
N ASP A 169 -3.72 8.26 -30.89
CA ASP A 169 -2.82 8.34 -32.05
C ASP A 169 -1.42 7.77 -31.76
N ARG A 170 -0.92 7.90 -30.53
CA ARG A 170 0.38 7.32 -30.13
C ARG A 170 0.33 5.82 -29.89
N PHE A 171 -0.83 5.27 -29.57
CA PHE A 171 -0.98 3.85 -29.24
C PHE A 171 -1.35 3.01 -30.46
N ASN A 172 -2.04 3.62 -31.43
CA ASN A 172 -2.28 3.05 -32.76
C ASN A 172 -1.00 3.04 -33.60
#